data_AF-A0A7W7AD73-F1
#
_entry.id   AF-A0A7W7AD73-F1
#
_cell.length_a   1.000
_cell.length_b   1.000
_cell.length_c   1.000
_cell.angle_alpha   90.00
_cell.angle_beta   90.00
_cell.angle_gamma   90.00
#
_symmetry.space_group_name_H-M   'P 1'
#
loop_
_entity.id
_entity.type
_entity.pdbx_description
1 polymer ?
#
loop_
_entity_poly.entity_id
_entity_poly.type
_entity_poly.pdbx_seq_one_letter_code
_entity_poly.pdbx_strand_id
1 'polypeptide(L)'
;MLIDTMTGIQTGAVTRRGLLGGMGAGVALAATPSLAAAGKGPIRALDVNDPRENLYGFAKMWGTIGARPVISAYQGVQYAVVGKKRATPLFGFYGFANIRNAIQPDGSVKVMGKECGYFVDLASGKILDTWDNPWTGEKVETWPFLNDKFRGTLGLTRKVYEVNGSKTVNNDAKGGSDAEPFRLPWQAIGDQYLLGWDYAHEYVNPVTPEGWPKASSGRMVNPSEHFVLYTPRAEIDDRSVESARYHGGFMRQGPWWPWMKMGQSGVDGVLMGRMHSYKITGTHDDIPRVVLDRVVKDRPDLLTDPTDGPDAGVVDTFGKYARDVPPEVSGHGKK
;
A
#
# COMPACT_ATOMS: atom_id res chain seq x y z
N MET A 1 -0.34 2.30 -1.22
CA MET A 1 -0.12 2.50 -2.68
C MET A 1 -1.24 3.30 -3.36
N LEU A 2 -0.92 4.47 -3.93
CA LEU A 2 -1.73 5.45 -4.73
C LEU A 2 -1.25 6.87 -4.39
N ILE A 3 -0.03 7.28 -4.79
CA ILE A 3 0.51 8.59 -4.42
C ILE A 3 -0.17 9.67 -5.29
N ASP A 4 -0.92 10.56 -4.64
CA ASP A 4 -1.41 11.80 -5.22
C ASP A 4 -1.34 12.85 -4.11
N THR A 5 -0.30 13.68 -4.14
CA THR A 5 -0.09 14.74 -3.13
C THR A 5 -1.01 15.93 -3.42
N MET A 6 -2.10 16.07 -2.65
CA MET A 6 -3.06 17.17 -2.76
C MET A 6 -2.70 18.45 -1.99
N THR A 7 -3.15 19.57 -2.55
CA THR A 7 -3.13 20.95 -2.06
C THR A 7 -4.28 21.27 -1.07
N GLY A 8 -3.96 22.13 -0.08
CA GLY A 8 -4.80 23.12 0.64
C GLY A 8 -6.23 22.77 1.10
N ILE A 9 -6.43 22.57 2.41
CA ILE A 9 -7.75 22.51 3.07
C ILE A 9 -8.08 23.84 3.79
N GLN A 10 -9.33 24.31 3.68
CA GLN A 10 -9.98 25.16 4.69
C GLN A 10 -11.15 24.40 5.34
N THR A 11 -11.27 24.56 6.66
CA THR A 11 -12.10 23.79 7.59
C THR A 11 -13.46 24.44 7.88
N GLY A 12 -14.46 23.61 8.19
CA GLY A 12 -15.69 24.01 8.87
C GLY A 12 -16.26 22.83 9.66
N ALA A 13 -16.41 23.00 10.98
CA ALA A 13 -16.98 22.02 11.91
C ALA A 13 -18.46 22.30 12.16
N VAL A 14 -19.23 21.29 12.61
CA VAL A 14 -20.07 21.30 13.84
C VAL A 14 -20.87 19.97 13.97
N THR A 15 -21.28 19.72 15.22
CA THR A 15 -21.54 18.51 16.00
C THR A 15 -23.00 17.96 16.07
N ARG A 16 -23.07 16.64 16.34
CA ARG A 16 -23.89 15.81 17.28
C ARG A 16 -25.34 16.19 17.67
N ARG A 17 -26.22 15.17 17.57
CA ARG A 17 -27.19 14.58 18.57
C ARG A 17 -27.99 13.51 17.79
N GLY A 18 -28.30 12.29 18.22
CA GLY A 18 -28.35 11.58 19.50
C GLY A 18 -29.70 10.86 19.57
N LEU A 19 -29.77 9.55 19.87
CA LEU A 19 -30.86 8.94 20.66
C LEU A 19 -30.60 7.45 21.00
N LEU A 20 -31.15 7.08 22.15
CA LEU A 20 -30.95 5.89 22.98
C LEU A 20 -32.03 4.81 22.77
N GLY A 21 -31.72 3.60 23.24
CA GLY A 21 -32.67 2.58 23.73
C GLY A 21 -32.56 1.26 22.97
N GLY A 22 -32.50 0.08 23.57
CA GLY A 22 -32.61 -0.36 24.95
C GLY A 22 -32.24 -1.86 25.04
N MET A 23 -32.06 -2.36 26.26
CA MET A 23 -31.55 -3.68 26.61
C MET A 23 -32.52 -4.84 26.31
N GLY A 24 -31.97 -6.02 26.04
CA GLY A 24 -32.67 -7.30 26.14
C GLY A 24 -31.68 -8.47 26.12
N ALA A 25 -31.43 -9.07 27.29
CA ALA A 25 -30.60 -10.26 27.45
C ALA A 25 -31.45 -11.53 27.22
N GLY A 26 -30.93 -12.46 26.43
CA GLY A 26 -31.50 -13.79 26.24
C GLY A 26 -30.39 -14.77 25.82
N VAL A 27 -29.99 -15.64 26.73
CA VAL A 27 -29.06 -16.75 26.46
C VAL A 27 -29.84 -17.83 25.70
N ALA A 28 -29.48 -18.05 24.44
CA ALA A 28 -29.90 -19.21 23.67
C ALA A 28 -28.65 -19.88 23.07
N LEU A 29 -28.38 -21.11 23.51
CA LEU A 29 -27.47 -22.03 22.83
C LEU A 29 -28.06 -22.36 21.46
N ALA A 30 -27.56 -21.72 20.41
CA ALA A 30 -27.93 -22.00 19.03
C ALA A 30 -26.70 -22.49 18.25
N ALA A 31 -26.90 -23.58 17.51
CA ALA A 31 -25.92 -24.25 16.68
C ALA A 31 -25.11 -23.27 15.82
N THR A 32 -23.83 -23.61 15.60
CA THR A 32 -22.97 -22.95 14.62
C THR A 32 -23.72 -22.80 13.30
N PRO A 33 -23.95 -21.58 12.78
CA PRO A 33 -24.45 -21.45 11.43
C PRO A 33 -23.33 -21.88 10.49
N SER A 34 -23.48 -23.07 9.93
CA SER A 34 -22.91 -23.41 8.62
C SER A 34 -23.19 -22.25 7.68
N LEU A 35 -22.16 -21.70 7.04
CA LEU A 35 -22.29 -20.65 6.03
C LEU A 35 -23.42 -21.03 5.08
N ALA A 36 -24.55 -20.32 5.19
CA ALA A 36 -25.63 -20.45 4.23
C ALA A 36 -25.05 -20.15 2.85
N ALA A 37 -25.22 -21.08 1.92
CA ALA A 37 -24.82 -20.90 0.54
C ALA A 37 -25.51 -19.63 0.00
N ALA A 38 -24.76 -18.55 -0.14
CA ALA A 38 -25.19 -17.37 -0.88
C ALA A 38 -25.58 -17.83 -2.29
N GLY A 39 -26.77 -17.45 -2.75
CA GLY A 39 -27.27 -17.82 -4.08
C GLY A 39 -26.24 -17.43 -5.14
N LYS A 40 -25.91 -18.37 -6.05
CA LYS A 40 -24.95 -18.15 -7.13
C LYS A 40 -25.41 -16.95 -7.96
N GLY A 41 -24.73 -15.82 -7.83
CA GLY A 41 -24.93 -14.67 -8.70
C GLY A 41 -24.60 -15.01 -10.15
N PRO A 42 -24.84 -14.09 -11.10
CA PRO A 42 -24.43 -14.31 -12.47
C PRO A 42 -22.90 -14.46 -12.52
N ILE A 43 -22.43 -15.59 -13.06
CA ILE A 43 -21.02 -15.76 -13.42
C ILE A 43 -20.82 -15.07 -14.76
N ARG A 44 -19.92 -14.08 -14.81
CA ARG A 44 -19.60 -13.33 -16.03
C ARG A 44 -18.10 -13.07 -16.08
N ALA A 45 -17.45 -13.63 -17.09
CA ALA A 45 -16.02 -13.43 -17.34
C ALA A 45 -15.65 -11.94 -17.40
N LEU A 46 -14.50 -11.59 -16.84
CA LEU A 46 -13.94 -10.23 -16.95
C LEU A 46 -13.62 -9.90 -18.42
N ASP A 47 -14.22 -8.85 -18.96
CA ASP A 47 -13.73 -8.25 -20.21
C ASP A 47 -12.55 -7.34 -19.91
N VAL A 48 -11.34 -7.86 -20.11
CA VAL A 48 -10.10 -7.14 -19.77
C VAL A 48 -9.85 -5.91 -20.64
N ASN A 49 -10.56 -5.76 -21.77
CA ASN A 49 -10.41 -4.64 -22.69
C ASN A 49 -11.39 -3.49 -22.41
N ASP A 50 -12.47 -3.74 -21.68
CA ASP A 50 -13.40 -2.72 -21.20
C ASP A 50 -12.84 -2.07 -19.92
N PRO A 51 -12.63 -0.74 -19.87
CA PRO A 51 -12.06 -0.07 -18.70
C PRO A 51 -12.91 -0.21 -17.43
N ARG A 52 -14.24 -0.33 -17.54
CA ARG A 52 -15.15 -0.53 -16.40
C ARG A 52 -14.99 -1.92 -15.82
N GLU A 53 -14.93 -2.94 -16.67
CA GLU A 53 -14.68 -4.31 -16.23
C GLU A 53 -13.25 -4.46 -15.68
N ASN A 54 -12.26 -3.83 -16.32
CA ASN A 54 -10.87 -3.83 -15.85
C ASN A 54 -10.74 -3.23 -14.42
N LEU A 55 -11.38 -2.08 -14.18
CA LEU A 55 -11.46 -1.46 -12.85
C LEU A 55 -12.25 -2.31 -11.86
N TYR A 56 -13.37 -2.90 -12.28
CA TYR A 56 -14.16 -3.80 -11.43
C TYR A 56 -13.31 -4.97 -10.93
N GLY A 57 -12.60 -5.64 -11.84
CA GLY A 57 -11.71 -6.76 -11.51
C GLY A 57 -10.62 -6.33 -10.53
N PHE A 58 -9.98 -5.18 -10.78
CA PHE A 58 -8.97 -4.65 -9.88
C PHE A 58 -9.53 -4.29 -8.50
N ALA A 59 -10.64 -3.55 -8.44
CA ALA A 59 -11.26 -3.12 -7.19
C ALA A 59 -11.66 -4.32 -6.32
N LYS A 60 -12.20 -5.36 -6.95
CA LYS A 60 -12.60 -6.59 -6.26
C LYS A 60 -11.40 -7.43 -5.79
N MET A 61 -10.32 -7.47 -6.57
CA MET A 61 -9.09 -8.19 -6.21
C MET A 61 -8.26 -7.45 -5.15
N TRP A 62 -7.99 -6.16 -5.33
CA TRP A 62 -7.07 -5.40 -4.47
C TRP A 62 -7.65 -5.10 -3.08
N GLY A 63 -8.97 -4.95 -3.00
CA GLY A 63 -9.70 -4.77 -1.75
C GLY A 63 -11.02 -5.51 -1.82
N THR A 64 -12.12 -4.79 -1.67
CA THR A 64 -13.48 -5.32 -1.81
C THR A 64 -14.37 -4.23 -2.35
N ILE A 65 -15.38 -4.60 -3.13
CA ILE A 65 -16.44 -3.71 -3.58
C ILE A 65 -17.66 -3.69 -2.64
N GLY A 66 -17.56 -4.43 -1.52
CA GLY A 66 -18.59 -4.55 -0.50
C GLY A 66 -18.62 -3.40 0.51
N ALA A 67 -19.51 -3.53 1.49
CA ALA A 67 -19.73 -2.49 2.50
C ALA A 67 -18.62 -2.42 3.57
N ARG A 68 -17.95 -3.56 3.87
CA ARG A 68 -16.89 -3.65 4.88
C ARG A 68 -15.54 -3.86 4.21
N PRO A 69 -14.45 -3.31 4.74
CA PRO A 69 -13.13 -3.52 4.17
C PRO A 69 -12.64 -4.95 4.36
N VAL A 70 -11.59 -5.31 3.63
CA VAL A 70 -10.86 -6.56 3.80
C VAL A 70 -9.39 -6.30 4.04
N ILE A 71 -8.74 -7.26 4.69
CA ILE A 71 -7.30 -7.22 4.96
C ILE A 71 -6.56 -7.94 3.84
N SER A 72 -5.47 -7.33 3.39
CA SER A 72 -4.40 -8.00 2.67
C SER A 72 -3.09 -7.77 3.41
N ALA A 73 -2.12 -8.66 3.24
CA ALA A 73 -0.86 -8.60 3.94
C ALA A 73 0.33 -8.85 3.02
N TYR A 74 1.50 -8.43 3.49
CA TYR A 74 2.76 -8.70 2.83
C TYR A 74 3.86 -8.97 3.86
N GLN A 75 4.81 -9.81 3.48
CA GLN A 75 5.99 -10.08 4.28
C GLN A 75 7.13 -10.61 3.43
N GLY A 76 8.35 -10.19 3.75
CA GLY A 76 9.54 -10.66 3.07
C GLY A 76 10.80 -9.98 3.57
N VAL A 77 11.85 -9.99 2.75
CA VAL A 77 13.18 -9.53 3.13
C VAL A 77 13.60 -8.36 2.27
N GLN A 78 14.20 -7.37 2.92
CA GLN A 78 14.90 -6.27 2.28
C GLN A 78 16.40 -6.58 2.22
N TYR A 79 16.96 -6.40 1.04
CA TYR A 79 18.37 -6.62 0.75
C TYR A 79 19.02 -5.29 0.36
N ALA A 80 20.32 -5.18 0.64
CA ALA A 80 21.18 -4.18 0.03
C ALA A 80 21.95 -4.75 -1.14
N VAL A 81 22.03 -3.99 -2.22
CA VAL A 81 22.97 -4.21 -3.33
C VAL A 81 23.92 -3.02 -3.36
N VAL A 82 25.19 -3.25 -3.01
CA VAL A 82 26.22 -2.20 -2.92
C VAL A 82 27.26 -2.41 -4.03
N GLY A 83 27.39 -1.43 -4.93
CA GLY A 83 28.22 -1.54 -6.13
C GLY A 83 27.95 -2.85 -6.90
N LYS A 84 29.00 -3.63 -7.16
CA LYS A 84 28.92 -4.93 -7.87
C LYS A 84 28.82 -6.14 -6.95
N LYS A 85 28.57 -5.95 -5.65
CA LYS A 85 28.49 -7.05 -4.68
C LYS A 85 27.12 -7.73 -4.75
N ARG A 86 27.07 -9.00 -4.32
CA ARG A 86 25.81 -9.74 -4.17
C ARG A 86 24.84 -9.02 -3.24
N ALA A 87 23.54 -9.26 -3.44
CA ALA A 87 22.50 -8.82 -2.51
C ALA A 87 22.77 -9.38 -1.09
N THR A 88 22.71 -8.50 -0.09
CA THR A 88 22.94 -8.84 1.32
C THR A 88 21.66 -8.59 2.11
N PRO A 89 21.10 -9.59 2.82
CA PRO A 89 19.87 -9.40 3.59
C PRO A 89 20.12 -8.43 4.75
N LEU A 90 19.17 -7.54 5.02
CA LEU A 90 19.27 -6.54 6.10
C LEU A 90 18.26 -6.82 7.22
N PHE A 91 16.98 -6.84 6.86
CA PHE A 91 15.85 -7.00 7.78
C PHE A 91 14.61 -7.47 7.01
N GLY A 92 13.62 -7.98 7.73
CA GLY A 92 12.28 -8.24 7.20
C GLY A 92 11.50 -6.95 7.01
N PHE A 93 10.53 -6.95 6.09
CA PHE A 93 9.58 -5.85 5.93
C PHE A 93 8.16 -6.42 5.84
N TYR A 94 7.41 -6.29 6.93
CA TYR A 94 6.13 -6.96 7.15
C TYR A 94 5.03 -5.93 7.36
N GLY A 95 3.85 -6.18 6.82
CA GLY A 95 2.76 -5.22 6.92
C GLY A 95 1.44 -5.75 6.41
N PHE A 96 0.45 -4.88 6.46
CA PHE A 96 -0.88 -5.15 5.93
C PHE A 96 -1.52 -3.88 5.37
N ALA A 97 -2.55 -4.07 4.57
CA ALA A 97 -3.46 -3.05 4.15
C ALA A 97 -4.91 -3.46 4.51
N ASN A 98 -5.70 -2.48 4.92
CA ASN A 98 -7.12 -2.59 5.22
C ASN A 98 -7.85 -1.74 4.19
N ILE A 99 -8.48 -2.38 3.20
CA ILE A 99 -8.90 -1.71 1.95
C ILE A 99 -10.39 -1.94 1.68
N ARG A 100 -11.07 -0.86 1.31
CA ARG A 100 -12.42 -0.87 0.73
C ARG A 100 -12.44 -0.03 -0.54
N ASN A 101 -13.10 -0.54 -1.56
CA ASN A 101 -13.33 0.14 -2.82
C ASN A 101 -14.83 0.40 -3.00
N ALA A 102 -15.18 1.54 -3.57
CA ALA A 102 -16.55 1.88 -3.92
C ALA A 102 -16.63 2.22 -5.40
N ILE A 103 -17.33 1.39 -6.17
CA ILE A 103 -17.65 1.67 -7.57
C ILE A 103 -18.69 2.78 -7.60
N GLN A 104 -18.36 3.87 -8.28
CA GLN A 104 -19.22 5.04 -8.42
C GLN A 104 -20.21 4.85 -9.58
N PRO A 105 -21.32 5.62 -9.61
CA PRO A 105 -22.30 5.54 -10.70
C PRO A 105 -21.72 5.81 -12.09
N ASP A 106 -20.67 6.64 -12.18
CA ASP A 106 -19.96 6.93 -13.43
C ASP A 106 -18.99 5.81 -13.86
N GLY A 107 -18.78 4.79 -13.02
CA GLY A 107 -17.86 3.67 -13.22
C GLY A 107 -16.45 3.87 -12.69
N SER A 108 -16.12 5.04 -12.16
CA SER A 108 -14.87 5.25 -11.44
C SER A 108 -14.84 4.43 -10.14
N VAL A 109 -13.65 4.18 -9.62
CA VAL A 109 -13.46 3.46 -8.36
C VAL A 109 -12.83 4.40 -7.34
N LYS A 110 -13.57 4.63 -6.26
CA LYS A 110 -13.02 5.25 -5.05
C LYS A 110 -12.29 4.18 -4.25
N VAL A 111 -10.99 4.35 -4.07
CA VAL A 111 -10.14 3.50 -3.24
C VAL A 111 -9.96 4.16 -1.89
N MET A 112 -10.21 3.43 -0.81
CA MET A 112 -10.03 3.88 0.56
C MET A 112 -9.26 2.81 1.32
N GLY A 113 -8.25 3.21 2.09
CA GLY A 113 -7.56 2.24 2.92
C GLY A 113 -6.68 2.83 4.00
N LYS A 114 -6.16 1.90 4.80
CA LYS A 114 -5.10 2.10 5.77
C LYS A 114 -4.02 1.06 5.51
N GLU A 115 -2.77 1.39 5.75
CA GLU A 115 -1.66 0.47 5.55
C GLU A 115 -0.54 0.76 6.54
N CYS A 116 0.19 -0.31 6.87
CA CYS A 116 1.43 -0.19 7.62
C CYS A 116 2.51 -1.13 7.09
N GLY A 117 3.76 -0.80 7.37
CA GLY A 117 4.94 -1.63 7.15
C GLY A 117 5.97 -1.40 8.26
N TYR A 118 6.40 -2.49 8.89
CA TYR A 118 7.40 -2.52 9.94
C TYR A 118 8.64 -3.28 9.51
N PHE A 119 9.78 -2.89 10.08
CA PHE A 119 11.05 -3.59 9.90
C PHE A 119 11.21 -4.65 10.98
N VAL A 120 11.75 -5.81 10.60
CA VAL A 120 11.79 -6.99 11.46
C VAL A 120 13.19 -7.58 11.49
N ASP A 121 13.68 -7.94 12.66
CA ASP A 121 14.93 -8.66 12.79
C ASP A 121 14.81 -10.06 12.19
N LEU A 122 15.73 -10.43 11.30
CA LEU A 122 15.65 -11.70 10.58
C LEU A 122 15.89 -12.91 11.48
N ALA A 123 16.67 -12.76 12.56
CA ALA A 123 16.99 -13.86 13.44
C ALA A 123 15.87 -14.15 14.45
N SER A 124 15.35 -13.10 15.09
CA SER A 124 14.34 -13.22 16.15
C SER A 124 12.89 -13.08 15.67
N GLY A 125 12.66 -12.53 14.47
CA GLY A 125 11.32 -12.25 13.96
C GLY A 125 10.61 -11.10 14.68
N LYS A 126 11.31 -10.33 15.53
CA LYS A 126 10.75 -9.19 16.28
C LYS A 126 10.85 -7.91 15.48
N ILE A 127 9.88 -7.01 15.64
CA ILE A 127 9.95 -5.67 15.06
C ILE A 127 11.16 -4.92 15.65
N LEU A 128 11.91 -4.27 14.75
CA LEU A 128 13.03 -3.40 15.09
C LEU A 128 12.50 -2.00 15.39
N ASP A 129 12.76 -1.49 16.60
CA ASP A 129 12.62 -0.05 16.88
C ASP A 129 13.91 0.70 16.53
N THR A 130 15.05 0.02 16.66
CA THR A 130 16.37 0.53 16.26
C THR A 130 17.08 -0.50 15.39
N TRP A 131 17.96 -0.03 14.51
CA TRP A 131 18.78 -0.86 13.63
C TRP A 131 20.23 -0.39 13.67
N ASP A 132 21.17 -1.32 13.77
CA ASP A 132 22.60 -1.04 13.72
C ASP A 132 23.03 -0.96 12.24
N ASN A 133 23.43 0.23 11.80
CA ASN A 133 23.84 0.45 10.41
C ASN A 133 25.26 -0.14 10.18
N PRO A 134 25.41 -1.17 9.34
CA PRO A 134 26.69 -1.86 9.17
C PRO A 134 27.73 -1.06 8.39
N TRP A 135 27.34 0.05 7.76
CA TRP A 135 28.24 0.91 6.98
C TRP A 135 28.71 2.13 7.75
N THR A 136 27.82 2.76 8.52
CA THR A 136 28.18 3.97 9.29
C THR A 136 28.58 3.64 10.73
N GLY A 137 28.22 2.45 11.23
CA GLY A 137 28.39 2.09 12.64
C GLY A 137 27.40 2.79 13.59
N GLU A 138 26.51 3.63 13.06
CA GLU A 138 25.50 4.31 13.86
C GLU A 138 24.34 3.35 14.19
N LYS A 139 23.86 3.40 15.43
CA LYS A 139 22.56 2.84 15.80
C LYS A 139 21.47 3.86 15.48
N VAL A 140 20.57 3.54 14.56
CA VAL A 140 19.53 4.45 14.07
C VAL A 140 18.14 3.98 14.51
N GLU A 141 17.25 4.93 14.80
CA GLU A 141 15.83 4.62 14.99
C GLU A 141 15.20 4.27 13.64
N THR A 142 14.45 3.17 13.60
CA THR A 142 13.70 2.83 12.40
C THR A 142 12.49 3.75 12.26
N TRP A 143 12.06 3.95 11.03
CA TRP A 143 10.91 4.81 10.74
C TRP A 143 9.86 4.03 9.95
N PRO A 144 8.88 3.38 10.61
CA PRO A 144 7.92 2.51 9.96
C PRO A 144 6.99 3.29 9.04
N PHE A 145 6.54 2.60 8.00
CA PHE A 145 5.60 3.16 7.05
C PHE A 145 4.19 3.04 7.64
N LEU A 146 3.54 4.16 7.95
CA LEU A 146 2.18 4.18 8.50
C LEU A 146 1.32 5.17 7.73
N ASN A 147 0.20 4.68 7.20
CA ASN A 147 -0.76 5.48 6.47
C ASN A 147 -2.16 5.14 6.96
N ASP A 148 -2.78 6.09 7.64
CA ASP A 148 -4.04 5.90 8.36
C ASP A 148 -5.28 6.34 7.58
N LYS A 149 -5.10 6.91 6.38
CA LYS A 149 -6.20 7.46 5.57
C LYS A 149 -5.84 7.66 4.10
N PHE A 150 -5.34 6.63 3.42
CA PHE A 150 -5.13 6.79 1.98
C PHE A 150 -6.42 6.72 1.20
N ARG A 151 -6.59 7.65 0.26
CA ARG A 151 -7.77 7.76 -0.59
C ARG A 151 -7.37 8.23 -1.97
N GLY A 152 -7.91 7.59 -2.99
CA GLY A 152 -7.69 7.99 -4.37
C GLY A 152 -8.85 7.55 -5.25
N THR A 153 -9.00 8.20 -6.40
CA THR A 153 -9.99 7.85 -7.41
C THR A 153 -9.30 7.34 -8.67
N LEU A 154 -9.72 6.16 -9.13
CA LEU A 154 -9.34 5.59 -10.42
C LEU A 154 -10.46 5.83 -11.43
N GLY A 155 -10.18 6.64 -12.44
CA GLY A 155 -11.12 6.93 -13.53
C GLY A 155 -11.03 5.90 -14.66
N LEU A 156 -11.89 6.06 -15.67
CA LEU A 156 -11.95 5.18 -16.84
C LEU A 156 -10.83 5.40 -17.85
N THR A 157 -9.96 6.38 -17.61
CA THR A 157 -8.76 6.65 -18.39
C THR A 157 -7.51 6.32 -17.60
N ARG A 158 -6.38 6.21 -18.30
CA ARG A 158 -5.07 5.88 -17.74
C ARG A 158 -4.76 6.77 -16.55
N LYS A 159 -4.44 6.15 -15.41
CA LYS A 159 -4.10 6.90 -14.18
C LYS A 159 -2.68 7.46 -14.34
N VAL A 160 -2.59 8.78 -14.34
CA VAL A 160 -1.34 9.53 -14.18
C VAL A 160 -1.16 9.86 -12.71
N TYR A 161 0.03 9.60 -12.20
CA TYR A 161 0.46 9.92 -10.85
C TYR A 161 1.42 11.09 -10.91
N GLU A 162 1.15 12.15 -10.15
CA GLU A 162 2.04 13.28 -10.02
C GLU A 162 2.75 13.22 -8.66
N VAL A 163 4.08 13.17 -8.68
CA VAL A 163 4.91 13.06 -7.47
C VAL A 163 6.04 14.07 -7.56
N ASN A 164 6.04 15.06 -6.67
CA ASN A 164 7.09 16.10 -6.55
C ASN A 164 7.57 16.65 -7.91
N GLY A 165 6.62 17.06 -8.75
CA GLY A 165 6.90 17.67 -10.06
C GLY A 165 7.23 16.68 -11.19
N SER A 166 7.14 15.38 -10.94
CA SER A 166 7.26 14.33 -11.95
C SER A 166 5.91 13.66 -12.20
N LYS A 167 5.70 13.18 -13.43
CA LYS A 167 4.54 12.39 -13.81
C LYS A 167 4.98 10.98 -14.15
N THR A 168 4.24 10.00 -13.65
CA THR A 168 4.39 8.60 -14.05
C THR A 168 3.03 7.95 -14.22
N VAL A 169 3.02 6.78 -14.82
CA VAL A 169 1.82 5.97 -15.10
C VAL A 169 2.11 4.54 -14.69
N ASN A 170 1.07 3.79 -14.35
CA ASN A 170 1.24 2.38 -14.03
C ASN A 170 1.67 1.58 -15.28
N ASN A 171 2.55 0.59 -15.09
CA ASN A 171 3.03 -0.29 -16.15
C ASN A 171 3.55 0.48 -17.38
N ASP A 172 4.33 1.54 -17.14
CA ASP A 172 4.87 2.36 -18.22
C ASP A 172 5.85 1.57 -19.10
N ALA A 173 5.39 1.14 -20.27
CA ALA A 173 6.19 0.48 -21.30
C ALA A 173 6.85 1.47 -22.29
N LYS A 174 6.93 2.76 -21.92
CA LYS A 174 7.34 3.93 -22.72
C LYS A 174 6.31 4.31 -23.78
N GLY A 175 5.52 5.33 -23.47
CA GLY A 175 4.60 6.01 -24.40
C GLY A 175 3.13 5.95 -23.99
N GLY A 176 2.31 6.69 -24.75
CA GLY A 176 0.86 6.76 -24.62
C GLY A 176 0.33 8.05 -23.98
N SER A 177 -0.95 8.33 -24.20
CA SER A 177 -1.65 9.52 -23.69
C SER A 177 -2.43 9.21 -22.41
N ASP A 178 -2.58 10.23 -21.56
CA ASP A 178 -3.49 10.23 -20.41
C ASP A 178 -4.98 10.05 -20.79
N ALA A 179 -5.34 10.29 -22.05
CA ALA A 179 -6.68 10.04 -22.60
C ALA A 179 -6.95 8.56 -22.95
N GLU A 180 -5.94 7.68 -22.89
CA GLU A 180 -6.11 6.26 -23.15
C GLU A 180 -7.06 5.62 -22.11
N PRO A 181 -7.85 4.60 -22.49
CA PRO A 181 -8.67 3.86 -21.53
C PRO A 181 -7.83 3.23 -20.41
N PHE A 182 -8.36 3.21 -19.19
CA PHE A 182 -7.75 2.49 -18.07
C PHE A 182 -7.71 1.00 -18.38
N ARG A 183 -6.51 0.46 -18.60
CA ARG A 183 -6.30 -0.95 -18.91
C ARG A 183 -5.06 -1.47 -18.21
N LEU A 184 -5.29 -2.36 -17.27
CA LEU A 184 -4.23 -3.16 -16.66
C LEU A 184 -3.96 -4.43 -17.49
N PRO A 185 -2.72 -4.95 -17.49
CA PRO A 185 -2.30 -6.06 -18.34
C PRO A 185 -2.74 -7.42 -17.76
N TRP A 186 -4.04 -7.60 -17.59
CA TRP A 186 -4.62 -8.87 -17.13
C TRP A 186 -4.38 -9.97 -18.17
N GLN A 187 -4.05 -11.17 -17.68
CA GLN A 187 -3.95 -12.37 -18.50
C GLN A 187 -4.80 -13.48 -17.88
N ALA A 188 -5.73 -14.04 -18.66
CA ALA A 188 -6.46 -15.23 -18.24
C ALA A 188 -5.63 -16.48 -18.59
N ILE A 189 -5.16 -17.21 -17.58
CA ILE A 189 -4.41 -18.46 -17.76
C ILE A 189 -5.05 -19.54 -16.90
N GLY A 190 -5.64 -20.55 -17.54
CA GLY A 190 -6.35 -21.62 -16.84
C GLY A 190 -7.49 -21.07 -15.96
N ASP A 191 -7.43 -21.39 -14.68
CA ASP A 191 -8.37 -20.96 -13.64
C ASP A 191 -7.96 -19.65 -12.93
N GLN A 192 -6.87 -19.00 -13.36
CA GLN A 192 -6.35 -17.77 -12.76
C GLN A 192 -6.44 -16.57 -13.72
N TYR A 193 -6.64 -15.39 -13.16
CA TYR A 193 -6.18 -14.14 -13.74
C TYR A 193 -4.82 -13.79 -13.16
N LEU A 194 -3.86 -13.47 -14.03
CA LEU A 194 -2.57 -12.91 -13.70
C LEU A 194 -2.62 -11.41 -13.92
N LEU A 195 -2.02 -10.65 -13.01
CA LEU A 195 -1.86 -9.22 -13.15
C LEU A 195 -0.43 -8.80 -12.80
N GLY A 196 0.26 -8.21 -13.78
CA GLY A 196 1.44 -7.40 -13.54
C GLY A 196 1.02 -5.98 -13.17
N TRP A 197 1.51 -5.46 -12.06
CA TRP A 197 1.27 -4.07 -11.67
C TRP A 197 2.59 -3.42 -11.31
N ASP A 198 2.98 -2.38 -12.05
CA ASP A 198 4.26 -1.72 -11.85
C ASP A 198 4.08 -0.24 -11.55
N TYR A 199 4.87 0.24 -10.59
CA TYR A 199 5.10 1.63 -10.27
C TYR A 199 6.59 1.89 -10.39
N ALA A 200 7.00 2.78 -11.29
CA ALA A 200 8.36 3.26 -11.36
C ALA A 200 8.33 4.78 -11.34
N HIS A 201 8.96 5.36 -10.32
CA HIS A 201 9.01 6.80 -10.13
C HIS A 201 10.43 7.30 -10.32
N GLU A 202 10.55 8.54 -10.79
CA GLU A 202 11.76 9.34 -10.66
C GLU A 202 11.30 10.77 -10.35
N TYR A 203 11.68 11.31 -9.20
CA TYR A 203 11.22 12.62 -8.75
C TYR A 203 12.22 13.32 -7.84
N VAL A 204 12.00 14.62 -7.64
CA VAL A 204 12.82 15.45 -6.76
C VAL A 204 12.70 14.95 -5.32
N ASN A 205 13.85 14.62 -4.72
CA ASN A 205 13.90 14.10 -3.35
C ASN A 205 13.47 15.19 -2.35
N PRO A 206 12.36 14.99 -1.61
CA PRO A 206 11.95 15.96 -0.58
C PRO A 206 12.90 15.96 0.63
N VAL A 207 13.64 14.87 0.85
CA VAL A 207 14.74 14.80 1.83
C VAL A 207 16.00 15.34 1.19
N THR A 208 16.09 16.67 1.08
CA THR A 208 17.15 17.37 0.35
C THR A 208 18.53 17.13 0.98
N PRO A 209 19.63 17.08 0.19
CA PRO A 209 20.99 17.03 0.73
C PRO A 209 21.35 18.21 1.64
N GLU A 210 20.76 19.38 1.38
CA GLU A 210 21.00 20.60 2.17
C GLU A 210 20.28 20.58 3.52
N GLY A 211 19.08 19.99 3.59
CA GLY A 211 18.30 19.91 4.82
C GLY A 211 18.67 18.70 5.67
N TRP A 212 18.95 17.56 5.03
CA TRP A 212 19.20 16.28 5.68
C TRP A 212 20.44 15.58 5.09
N PRO A 213 21.65 16.13 5.25
CA PRO A 213 22.88 15.57 4.69
C PRO A 213 23.12 14.08 5.01
N LYS A 214 22.76 13.61 6.20
CA LYS A 214 22.90 12.19 6.58
C LYS A 214 21.72 11.34 6.11
N ALA A 215 20.49 11.84 6.12
CA ALA A 215 19.33 11.05 5.66
C ALA A 215 19.11 11.09 4.14
N SER A 216 19.64 12.07 3.42
CA SER A 216 19.41 12.22 1.97
C SER A 216 20.16 11.18 1.15
N SER A 217 19.46 10.56 0.20
CA SER A 217 20.03 9.70 -0.83
C SER A 217 20.43 10.47 -2.11
N GLY A 218 20.45 11.80 -2.08
CA GLY A 218 20.74 12.65 -3.24
C GLY A 218 19.57 13.55 -3.63
N ARG A 219 19.72 14.29 -4.74
CA ARG A 219 18.71 15.28 -5.20
C ARG A 219 17.48 14.66 -5.86
N MET A 220 17.64 13.46 -6.42
CA MET A 220 16.58 12.70 -7.07
C MET A 220 16.43 11.36 -6.37
N VAL A 221 15.21 10.83 -6.36
CA VAL A 221 14.91 9.47 -5.89
C VAL A 221 14.12 8.73 -6.96
N ASN A 222 14.37 7.44 -7.06
CA ASN A 222 13.82 6.59 -8.10
C ASN A 222 13.28 5.25 -7.56
N PRO A 223 12.33 5.27 -6.59
CA PRO A 223 11.74 4.04 -6.10
C PRO A 223 10.88 3.38 -7.18
N SER A 224 10.90 2.05 -7.21
CA SER A 224 10.00 1.24 -8.02
C SER A 224 9.42 0.07 -7.22
N GLU A 225 8.19 -0.29 -7.55
CA GLU A 225 7.42 -1.37 -6.95
C GLU A 225 6.79 -2.19 -8.09
N HIS A 226 6.96 -3.51 -8.02
CA HIS A 226 6.60 -4.44 -9.07
C HIS A 226 5.82 -5.60 -8.46
N PHE A 227 4.59 -5.80 -8.90
CA PHE A 227 3.71 -6.84 -8.42
C PHE A 227 3.45 -7.88 -9.51
N VAL A 228 3.45 -9.14 -9.09
CA VAL A 228 2.92 -10.25 -9.86
C VAL A 228 1.82 -10.90 -9.03
N LEU A 229 0.57 -10.68 -9.43
CA LEU A 229 -0.62 -11.11 -8.67
C LEU A 229 -1.36 -12.21 -9.43
N TYR A 230 -1.91 -13.14 -8.67
CA TYR A 230 -2.67 -14.29 -9.15
C TYR A 230 -3.99 -14.34 -8.38
N THR A 231 -5.12 -14.34 -9.08
CA THR A 231 -6.45 -14.37 -8.47
C THR A 231 -7.36 -15.39 -9.18
N PRO A 232 -8.14 -16.20 -8.45
CA PRO A 232 -9.02 -17.19 -9.07
C PRO A 232 -10.10 -16.55 -9.94
N ARG A 233 -10.22 -17.01 -11.19
CA ARG A 233 -11.25 -16.53 -12.13
C ARG A 233 -12.65 -16.75 -11.59
N ALA A 234 -12.88 -17.90 -10.95
CA ALA A 234 -14.17 -18.23 -10.36
C ALA A 234 -14.62 -17.19 -9.32
N GLU A 235 -13.69 -16.54 -8.61
CA GLU A 235 -14.03 -15.50 -7.64
C GLU A 235 -14.22 -14.14 -8.31
N ILE A 236 -13.38 -13.76 -9.28
CA ILE A 236 -13.52 -12.50 -10.02
C ILE A 236 -14.82 -12.47 -10.84
N ASP A 237 -15.09 -13.56 -11.57
CA ASP A 237 -16.21 -13.67 -12.52
C ASP A 237 -17.58 -13.78 -11.81
N ASP A 238 -17.61 -14.29 -10.58
CA ASP A 238 -18.83 -14.41 -9.78
C ASP A 238 -19.28 -13.06 -9.20
N ARG A 239 -20.34 -12.48 -9.76
CA ARG A 239 -20.81 -11.15 -9.33
C ARG A 239 -21.51 -11.13 -7.97
N SER A 240 -21.79 -12.28 -7.35
CA SER A 240 -22.26 -12.35 -5.96
C SER A 240 -21.14 -12.25 -4.92
N VAL A 241 -19.88 -12.43 -5.35
CA VAL A 241 -18.71 -12.30 -4.48
C VAL A 241 -18.21 -10.85 -4.50
N GLU A 242 -18.08 -10.24 -3.33
CA GLU A 242 -17.67 -8.83 -3.19
C GLU A 242 -16.14 -8.63 -3.09
N SER A 243 -15.38 -9.71 -2.91
CA SER A 243 -13.92 -9.67 -2.82
C SER A 243 -13.32 -10.97 -3.35
N ALA A 244 -12.30 -10.87 -4.19
CA ALA A 244 -11.57 -12.04 -4.68
C ALA A 244 -10.22 -12.14 -3.97
N ARG A 245 -9.85 -13.35 -3.55
CA ARG A 245 -8.53 -13.65 -2.98
C ARG A 245 -7.45 -13.44 -4.01
N TYR A 246 -6.24 -13.17 -3.53
CA TYR A 246 -5.06 -13.20 -4.38
C TYR A 246 -3.82 -13.66 -3.60
N HIS A 247 -2.84 -14.13 -4.34
CA HIS A 247 -1.47 -14.30 -3.87
C HIS A 247 -0.52 -13.70 -4.91
N GLY A 248 0.71 -13.39 -4.51
CA GLY A 248 1.63 -12.73 -5.42
C GLY A 248 3.00 -12.43 -4.84
N GLY A 249 3.85 -11.94 -5.72
CA GLY A 249 5.13 -11.34 -5.39
C GLY A 249 5.00 -9.82 -5.35
N PHE A 250 5.65 -9.20 -4.36
CA PHE A 250 5.92 -7.78 -4.32
C PHE A 250 7.44 -7.59 -4.30
N MET A 251 7.97 -7.00 -5.36
CA MET A 251 9.36 -6.62 -5.47
C MET A 251 9.47 -5.10 -5.40
N ARG A 252 10.45 -4.62 -4.64
CA ARG A 252 10.73 -3.19 -4.55
C ARG A 252 12.18 -2.94 -4.90
N GLN A 253 12.47 -1.89 -5.65
CA GLN A 253 13.80 -1.33 -5.72
C GLN A 253 13.76 0.13 -5.30
N GLY A 254 14.78 0.63 -4.64
CA GLY A 254 14.86 2.07 -4.40
C GLY A 254 16.14 2.48 -3.71
N PRO A 255 16.38 3.79 -3.58
CA PRO A 255 17.49 4.29 -2.78
C PRO A 255 17.33 3.89 -1.32
N TRP A 256 18.40 4.08 -0.54
CA TRP A 256 18.38 3.95 0.92
C TRP A 256 17.22 4.75 1.51
N TRP A 257 16.51 4.17 2.48
CA TRP A 257 15.50 4.95 3.19
C TRP A 257 16.15 6.04 4.05
N PRO A 258 15.49 7.21 4.20
CA PRO A 258 16.09 8.33 4.93
C PRO A 258 16.55 7.98 6.34
N TRP A 259 15.74 7.22 7.08
CA TRP A 259 16.03 6.83 8.46
C TRP A 259 17.30 5.97 8.59
N MET A 260 17.75 5.32 7.50
CA MET A 260 18.98 4.54 7.51
C MET A 260 20.24 5.43 7.61
N LYS A 261 20.13 6.75 7.40
CA LYS A 261 21.23 7.72 7.47
C LYS A 261 22.44 7.36 6.60
N MET A 262 22.18 7.05 5.33
CA MET A 262 23.21 6.63 4.36
C MET A 262 23.81 7.80 3.55
N GLY A 263 23.27 9.00 3.67
CA GLY A 263 23.81 10.22 3.08
C GLY A 263 25.22 10.50 3.59
N GLN A 264 26.09 10.98 2.69
CA GLN A 264 27.52 11.24 2.94
C GLN A 264 28.37 10.04 3.37
N SER A 265 27.80 8.83 3.49
CA SER A 265 28.54 7.62 3.88
C SER A 265 29.57 7.15 2.84
N GLY A 266 29.45 7.61 1.60
CA GLY A 266 30.24 7.11 0.46
C GLY A 266 29.79 5.74 -0.06
N VAL A 267 28.71 5.17 0.47
CA VAL A 267 28.18 3.87 0.05
C VAL A 267 27.15 4.04 -1.06
N ASP A 268 27.57 3.68 -2.28
CA ASP A 268 26.69 3.62 -3.45
C ASP A 268 25.97 2.27 -3.53
N GLY A 269 24.65 2.31 -3.47
CA GLY A 269 23.82 1.12 -3.48
C GLY A 269 22.33 1.38 -3.44
N VAL A 270 21.58 0.30 -3.58
CA VAL A 270 20.12 0.31 -3.58
C VAL A 270 19.56 -0.75 -2.63
N LEU A 271 18.34 -0.51 -2.19
CA LEU A 271 17.52 -1.51 -1.54
C LEU A 271 16.77 -2.32 -2.59
N MET A 272 16.73 -3.63 -2.39
CA MET A 272 15.92 -4.57 -3.15
C MET A 272 15.05 -5.38 -2.18
N GLY A 273 13.73 -5.32 -2.34
CA GLY A 273 12.77 -6.08 -1.58
C GLY A 273 12.26 -7.28 -2.35
N ARG A 274 12.14 -8.43 -1.67
CA ARG A 274 11.41 -9.61 -2.15
C ARG A 274 10.38 -10.01 -1.09
N MET A 275 9.10 -9.81 -1.40
CA MET A 275 8.00 -10.06 -0.48
C MET A 275 6.93 -10.96 -1.11
N HIS A 276 6.28 -11.72 -0.25
CA HIS A 276 4.97 -12.29 -0.53
C HIS A 276 3.93 -11.19 -0.32
N SER A 277 2.95 -11.10 -1.22
CA SER A 277 1.76 -10.26 -1.08
C SER A 277 0.54 -11.14 -1.24
N TYR A 278 -0.46 -11.00 -0.37
CA TYR A 278 -1.57 -11.94 -0.35
C TYR A 278 -2.81 -11.37 0.34
N LYS A 279 -3.95 -11.91 -0.08
CA LYS A 279 -5.24 -11.84 0.60
C LYS A 279 -5.83 -13.24 0.52
N ILE A 280 -5.66 -14.00 1.60
CA ILE A 280 -6.03 -15.42 1.67
C ILE A 280 -7.36 -15.58 2.38
N THR A 281 -7.49 -15.01 3.57
CA THR A 281 -8.76 -15.01 4.33
C THR A 281 -9.51 -13.70 4.17
N GLY A 282 -8.81 -12.59 3.87
CA GLY A 282 -9.41 -11.26 3.87
C GLY A 282 -9.64 -10.69 5.27
N THR A 283 -9.11 -11.34 6.31
CA THR A 283 -9.32 -11.00 7.73
C THR A 283 -7.99 -10.72 8.43
N HIS A 284 -8.05 -10.40 9.74
CA HIS A 284 -6.83 -10.20 10.54
C HIS A 284 -5.90 -11.43 10.60
N ASP A 285 -6.40 -12.62 10.26
CA ASP A 285 -5.58 -13.85 10.19
C ASP A 285 -4.49 -13.77 9.11
N ASP A 286 -4.67 -12.92 8.10
CA ASP A 286 -3.65 -12.68 7.08
C ASP A 286 -2.49 -11.82 7.62
N ILE A 287 -2.65 -11.08 8.73
CA ILE A 287 -1.63 -10.16 9.25
C ILE A 287 -0.51 -10.96 9.94
N PRO A 288 0.78 -10.73 9.61
CA PRO A 288 1.89 -11.33 10.36
C PRO A 288 1.76 -11.05 11.86
N ARG A 289 1.80 -12.09 12.70
CA ARG A 289 1.41 -11.98 14.12
C ARG A 289 2.14 -10.85 14.86
N VAL A 290 3.45 -10.71 14.64
CA VAL A 290 4.27 -9.65 15.25
C VAL A 290 3.80 -8.24 14.88
N VAL A 291 3.28 -8.06 13.66
CA VAL A 291 2.69 -6.80 13.18
C VAL A 291 1.34 -6.57 13.83
N LEU A 292 0.48 -7.59 13.89
CA LEU A 292 -0.82 -7.47 14.55
C LEU A 292 -0.67 -7.08 16.03
N ASP A 293 0.23 -7.73 16.75
CA ASP A 293 0.53 -7.42 18.15
C ASP A 293 0.99 -5.97 18.34
N ARG A 294 1.88 -5.51 17.45
CA ARG A 294 2.37 -4.13 17.48
C ARG A 294 1.27 -3.12 17.20
N VAL A 295 0.44 -3.39 16.20
CA VAL A 295 -0.63 -2.47 15.79
C VAL A 295 -1.74 -2.40 16.83
N VAL A 296 -2.17 -3.53 17.42
CA VAL A 296 -3.15 -3.53 18.51
C VAL A 296 -2.69 -2.66 19.68
N LYS A 297 -1.40 -2.73 20.02
CA LYS A 297 -0.81 -1.96 21.12
C LYS A 297 -0.69 -0.47 20.80
N ASP A 298 -0.12 -0.13 19.65
CA ASP A 298 0.37 1.23 19.39
C ASP A 298 -0.51 2.02 18.42
N ARG A 299 -1.18 1.36 17.48
CA ARG A 299 -1.93 1.96 16.37
C ARG A 299 -3.23 1.19 16.02
N PRO A 300 -4.10 0.89 17.00
CA PRO A 300 -5.32 0.10 16.74
C PRO A 300 -6.26 0.77 15.73
N ASP A 301 -6.11 2.09 15.53
CA ASP A 301 -6.81 2.85 14.50
C ASP A 301 -6.59 2.31 13.08
N LEU A 302 -5.46 1.65 12.80
CA LEU A 302 -5.18 1.07 11.46
C LEU A 302 -6.06 -0.16 11.14
N LEU A 303 -6.64 -0.80 12.16
CA LEU A 303 -7.54 -1.95 12.01
C LEU A 303 -9.01 -1.54 11.84
N THR A 304 -9.36 -0.29 12.14
CA THR A 304 -10.74 0.19 11.95
C THR A 304 -11.02 0.46 10.48
N ASP A 305 -12.30 0.48 10.12
CA ASP A 305 -12.75 0.76 8.77
C ASP A 305 -12.12 2.06 8.19
N PRO A 306 -11.64 2.02 6.94
CA PRO A 306 -11.24 3.21 6.21
C PRO A 306 -12.41 4.17 6.04
N THR A 307 -12.14 5.46 6.12
CA THR A 307 -13.15 6.51 5.95
C THR A 307 -13.15 7.06 4.53
N ASP A 308 -14.32 7.48 4.07
CA ASP A 308 -14.47 8.18 2.79
C ASP A 308 -14.14 9.69 2.95
N GLY A 309 -13.99 10.40 1.84
CA GLY A 309 -13.80 11.85 1.74
C GLY A 309 -12.88 12.23 0.58
N PRO A 310 -12.36 13.47 0.53
CA PRO A 310 -11.51 13.92 -0.57
C PRO A 310 -10.31 13.00 -0.80
N ASP A 311 -9.84 12.95 -2.04
CA ASP A 311 -8.58 12.28 -2.35
C ASP A 311 -7.47 12.85 -1.48
N ALA A 312 -6.67 11.95 -0.91
CA ALA A 312 -5.57 12.28 -0.01
C ALA A 312 -4.25 11.64 -0.48
N GLY A 313 -4.34 10.81 -1.52
CA GLY A 313 -3.27 9.96 -2.00
C GLY A 313 -2.78 9.01 -0.91
N VAL A 314 -1.62 8.43 -1.20
CA VAL A 314 -0.77 7.65 -0.32
C VAL A 314 0.41 8.52 -0.03
N VAL A 315 0.75 8.57 1.24
CA VAL A 315 1.93 9.29 1.65
C VAL A 315 3.13 8.39 1.42
N ASP A 316 4.05 8.78 0.54
CA ASP A 316 5.31 8.06 0.34
C ASP A 316 6.27 8.24 1.53
N THR A 317 7.23 7.33 1.68
CA THR A 317 8.18 7.35 2.81
C THR A 317 9.04 8.61 2.83
N PHE A 318 9.53 9.08 1.66
CA PHE A 318 10.42 10.24 1.60
C PHE A 318 9.66 11.53 1.90
N GLY A 319 8.49 11.70 1.28
CA GLY A 319 7.61 12.83 1.54
C GLY A 319 7.16 12.89 3.00
N LYS A 320 6.76 11.76 3.59
CA LYS A 320 6.38 11.73 5.01
C LYS A 320 7.56 12.04 5.94
N TYR A 321 8.73 11.47 5.67
CA TYR A 321 9.93 11.72 6.47
C TYR A 321 10.30 13.21 6.45
N ALA A 322 10.36 13.85 5.28
CA ALA A 322 10.67 15.28 5.18
C ALA A 322 9.64 16.18 5.91
N ARG A 323 8.37 15.77 5.94
CA ARG A 323 7.33 16.50 6.68
C ARG A 323 7.42 16.30 8.17
N ASP A 324 7.67 15.09 8.64
CA ASP A 324 7.55 14.74 10.07
C ASP A 324 8.87 14.89 10.82
N VAL A 325 10.02 14.67 10.15
CA VAL A 325 11.34 14.73 10.75
C VAL A 325 11.98 16.09 10.49
N PRO A 326 12.41 16.83 11.53
CA PRO A 326 13.11 18.11 11.33
C PRO A 326 14.38 17.95 10.47
N PRO A 327 14.74 18.97 9.67
CA PRO A 327 16.05 19.03 9.02
C PRO A 327 17.19 18.88 10.02
N GLU A 328 18.25 18.21 9.60
CA GLU A 328 19.49 18.06 10.38
C GLU A 328 20.30 19.37 10.40
N VAL A 329 20.16 20.19 9.36
CA VAL A 329 20.78 21.52 9.26
C VAL A 329 19.84 22.59 9.81
N SER A 330 20.27 23.25 10.88
CA SER A 330 19.51 24.32 11.53
C SER A 330 19.23 25.47 10.57
N GLY A 331 18.01 26.02 10.62
CA GLY A 331 17.57 27.12 9.77
C GLY A 331 17.17 26.72 8.34
N HIS A 332 17.27 25.44 7.97
CA HIS A 332 16.73 24.97 6.68
C HIS A 332 15.19 25.00 6.72
N GLY A 333 14.58 25.83 5.88
CA GLY A 333 13.14 25.85 5.71
C GLY A 333 12.64 24.59 4.99
N LYS A 334 11.50 24.04 5.44
CA LYS A 334 10.77 23.03 4.67
C LYS A 334 10.20 23.75 3.44
N LYS A 335 10.70 23.43 2.24
CA LYS A 335 10.09 23.87 0.98
C LYS A 335 8.82 23.10 0.71
#